data_AF-A0A7Y8USU3-F1
#
_entry.id   AF-A0A7Y8USU3-F1
#
_cell.length_a   1.000
_cell.length_b   1.000
_cell.length_c   1.000
_cell.angle_alpha   90.00
_cell.angle_beta   90.00
_cell.angle_gamma   90.00
#
_symmetry.space_group_name_H-M   'P 1'
#
loop_
_entity.id
_entity.type
_entity.pdbx_description
1 polymer ?
#
loop_
_entity_poly.entity_id
_entity_poly.type
_entity_poly.pdbx_seq_one_letter_code
_entity_poly.pdbx_strand_id
1 'polypeptide(L)'
;MALIQWWTSISSSEQAAWIQAVGSVAAICVAVAIPAITSLSQRRAKAADNAEKAKNVILNFYPSLLRMNRSLDRFIETTDSVYSEDDGVINIDPDDGDFQKHIPDLLAAASSLAQFSSAVAGPLRALLYRLIDMQHWLESIPAIQRSGSPGFYRNNLDDIRERAIELNVLTGKALEACSTSLQEKPNH
;
A
#
# COMPACT_ATOMS: atom_id res chain seq x y z
N MET A 1 15.98 56.62 -25.02
CA MET A 1 16.70 57.00 -26.26
C MET A 1 18.21 56.73 -26.20
N ALA A 2 18.87 56.74 -25.04
CA ALA A 2 20.32 56.55 -24.93
C ALA A 2 20.86 55.17 -25.38
N LEU A 3 20.13 54.07 -25.14
CA LEU A 3 20.59 52.71 -25.47
C LEU A 3 20.67 52.42 -26.98
N ILE A 4 19.70 52.94 -27.75
CA ILE A 4 19.65 52.72 -29.21
C ILE A 4 20.74 53.53 -29.91
N GLN A 5 20.97 54.78 -29.47
CA GLN A 5 22.07 55.60 -29.98
C GLN A 5 23.45 55.03 -29.65
N TRP A 6 23.61 54.49 -28.43
CA TRP A 6 24.83 53.79 -28.03
C TRP A 6 25.06 52.55 -28.90
N TRP A 7 24.04 51.72 -29.10
CA TRP A 7 24.12 50.51 -29.93
C TRP A 7 24.52 50.82 -31.37
N THR A 8 23.95 51.85 -31.98
CA THR A 8 24.31 52.28 -33.36
C THR A 8 25.68 52.93 -33.48
N SER A 9 26.32 53.31 -32.35
CA SER A 9 27.64 53.94 -32.33
C SER A 9 28.81 52.95 -32.28
N ILE A 10 28.51 51.67 -32.03
CA ILE A 10 29.48 50.57 -31.92
C ILE A 10 29.72 49.95 -33.30
N SER A 11 30.94 49.47 -33.56
CA SER A 11 31.28 48.86 -34.85
C SER A 11 30.44 47.60 -35.14
N SER A 12 30.20 47.28 -36.42
CA SER A 12 29.42 46.10 -36.81
C SER A 12 29.99 44.79 -36.25
N SER A 13 31.32 44.72 -36.06
CA SER A 13 31.99 43.59 -35.42
C SER A 13 31.72 43.49 -33.91
N GLU A 14 31.65 44.61 -33.20
CA GLU A 14 31.32 44.62 -31.77
C GLU A 14 29.84 44.32 -31.51
N GLN A 15 28.93 44.79 -32.38
CA GLN A 15 27.52 44.38 -32.33
C GLN A 15 27.38 42.87 -32.55
N ALA A 16 28.11 42.30 -33.51
CA ALA A 16 28.11 40.86 -33.76
C ALA A 16 28.66 40.06 -32.56
N ALA A 17 29.76 40.53 -31.94
CA ALA A 17 30.34 39.90 -30.76
C ALA A 17 29.37 39.91 -29.56
N TRP A 18 28.64 41.01 -29.36
CA TRP A 18 27.61 41.10 -28.32
C TRP A 18 26.42 40.16 -28.59
N ILE A 19 25.92 40.11 -29.82
CA ILE A 19 24.83 39.20 -30.21
C ILE A 19 25.25 37.74 -30.01
N GLN A 20 26.49 37.40 -30.35
CA GLN A 20 27.04 36.07 -30.14
C GLN A 20 27.18 35.74 -28.63
N ALA A 21 27.66 36.67 -27.82
CA ALA A 21 27.77 36.50 -26.38
C ALA A 21 26.39 36.30 -25.72
N VAL A 22 25.42 37.17 -26.01
CA VAL A 22 24.06 37.07 -25.44
C VAL A 22 23.33 35.83 -25.98
N GLY A 23 23.49 35.52 -27.27
CA GLY A 23 22.90 34.35 -27.90
C GLY A 23 23.45 33.04 -27.33
N SER A 24 24.77 32.97 -27.06
CA SER A 24 25.37 31.78 -26.43
C SER A 24 24.89 31.57 -24.99
N VAL A 25 24.77 32.64 -24.19
CA VAL A 25 24.25 32.56 -22.82
C VAL A 25 22.78 32.12 -22.84
N ALA A 26 21.95 32.72 -23.69
CA ALA A 26 20.55 32.33 -23.84
C ALA A 26 20.41 30.86 -24.28
N ALA A 27 21.23 30.41 -25.23
CA ALA A 27 21.24 29.03 -25.70
C ALA A 27 21.62 28.04 -24.58
N ILE A 28 22.62 28.36 -23.76
CA ILE A 28 22.99 27.54 -22.59
C ILE A 28 21.85 27.49 -21.58
N CYS A 29 21.23 28.62 -21.26
CA CYS A 29 20.09 28.67 -20.34
C CYS A 29 18.94 27.80 -20.83
N VAL A 30 18.59 27.87 -22.11
CA VAL A 30 17.53 27.04 -22.72
C VAL A 30 17.93 25.57 -22.72
N ALA A 31 19.18 25.25 -23.07
CA ALA A 31 19.71 23.89 -23.09
C ALA A 31 19.71 23.21 -21.72
N VAL A 32 19.76 23.97 -20.61
CA VAL A 32 19.66 23.43 -19.25
C VAL A 32 18.22 23.45 -18.73
N ALA A 33 17.47 24.52 -18.98
CA ALA A 33 16.11 24.69 -18.47
C ALA A 33 15.12 23.70 -19.08
N ILE A 34 15.20 23.43 -20.40
CA ILE A 34 14.26 22.52 -21.06
C ILE A 34 14.40 21.08 -20.55
N PRO A 35 15.61 20.47 -20.45
CA PRO A 35 15.76 19.15 -19.87
C PRO A 35 15.33 19.08 -18.39
N ALA A 36 15.61 20.13 -17.62
CA ALA A 36 15.19 20.18 -16.21
C ALA A 36 13.65 20.17 -16.08
N ILE A 37 12.96 21.02 -16.85
CA ILE A 37 11.50 21.11 -16.84
C ILE A 37 10.85 19.83 -17.35
N THR A 38 11.37 19.26 -18.44
CA THR A 38 10.84 18.00 -19.01
C THR A 38 11.10 16.81 -18.09
N SER A 39 12.26 16.72 -17.43
CA SER A 39 12.51 15.68 -16.45
C SER A 39 11.60 15.81 -15.21
N LEU A 40 11.29 17.03 -14.78
CA LEU A 40 10.37 17.28 -13.68
C LEU A 40 8.93 16.87 -14.05
N SER A 41 8.48 17.25 -15.26
CA SER A 41 7.14 16.88 -15.74
C SER A 41 7.01 15.36 -15.93
N GLN A 42 8.03 14.69 -16.47
CA GLN A 42 8.08 13.24 -16.59
C GLN A 42 8.05 12.54 -15.23
N ARG A 43 8.80 13.05 -14.24
CA ARG A 43 8.78 12.52 -12.87
C ARG A 43 7.39 12.64 -12.23
N ARG A 44 6.73 13.78 -12.42
CA ARG A 44 5.35 14.01 -11.94
C ARG A 44 4.35 13.07 -12.62
N ALA A 45 4.41 12.95 -13.95
CA ALA A 45 3.55 12.05 -14.70
C ALA A 45 3.74 10.58 -14.28
N LYS A 46 5.00 10.15 -14.09
CA LYS A 46 5.31 8.80 -13.60
C LYS A 46 4.82 8.57 -12.17
N ALA A 47 4.92 9.57 -11.30
CA ALA A 47 4.39 9.47 -9.94
C ALA A 47 2.86 9.32 -9.92
N ALA A 48 2.16 10.06 -10.79
CA ALA A 48 0.71 9.93 -10.94
C ALA A 48 0.31 8.54 -11.48
N ASP A 49 0.97 8.06 -12.52
CA ASP A 49 0.75 6.70 -13.07
C ASP A 49 1.00 5.61 -12.03
N ASN A 50 2.07 5.73 -11.24
CA ASN A 50 2.35 4.80 -10.14
C ASN A 50 1.27 4.85 -9.05
N ALA A 51 0.74 6.03 -8.72
CA ALA A 51 -0.32 6.17 -7.73
C ALA A 51 -1.63 5.48 -8.19
N GLU A 52 -2.01 5.64 -9.47
CA GLU A 52 -3.18 4.97 -10.04
C GLU A 52 -2.97 3.44 -10.08
N LYS A 53 -1.78 2.97 -10.46
CA LYS A 53 -1.43 1.54 -10.40
C LYS A 53 -1.55 1.00 -8.97
N ALA A 54 -1.06 1.73 -7.98
CA ALA A 54 -1.18 1.33 -6.58
C ALA A 54 -2.64 1.16 -6.15
N LYS A 55 -3.53 2.09 -6.53
CA LYS A 55 -4.96 2.00 -6.25
C LYS A 55 -5.60 0.77 -6.90
N ASN A 56 -5.28 0.50 -8.17
CA ASN A 56 -5.78 -0.69 -8.87
C ASN A 56 -5.33 -1.99 -8.20
N VAL A 57 -4.08 -2.01 -7.73
CA VAL A 57 -3.55 -3.18 -7.02
C VAL A 57 -4.24 -3.34 -5.67
N ILE A 58 -4.53 -2.25 -4.94
CA ILE A 58 -5.33 -2.29 -3.70
C ILE A 58 -6.69 -2.96 -3.95
N LEU A 59 -7.38 -2.59 -5.03
CA LEU A 59 -8.68 -3.18 -5.38
C LEU A 59 -8.64 -4.70 -5.61
N ASN A 60 -7.48 -5.28 -5.96
CA ASN A 60 -7.35 -6.71 -6.18
C ASN A 60 -7.38 -7.53 -4.88
N PHE A 61 -6.81 -7.04 -3.78
CA PHE A 61 -6.72 -7.79 -2.52
C PHE A 61 -7.59 -7.21 -1.39
N TYR A 62 -8.17 -6.02 -1.57
CA TYR A 62 -9.10 -5.42 -0.62
C TYR A 62 -10.26 -6.34 -0.22
N PRO A 63 -10.90 -7.09 -1.15
CA PRO A 63 -11.93 -8.06 -0.79
C PRO A 63 -11.41 -9.17 0.14
N SER A 64 -10.17 -9.63 -0.05
CA SER A 64 -9.56 -10.65 0.81
C SER A 64 -9.29 -10.13 2.22
N LEU A 65 -8.92 -8.84 2.35
CA LEU A 65 -8.79 -8.20 3.66
C LEU A 65 -10.13 -8.11 4.40
N LEU A 66 -11.22 -7.78 3.69
CA LEU A 66 -12.57 -7.73 4.26
C LEU A 66 -13.06 -9.11 4.70
N ARG A 67 -12.79 -10.16 3.91
CA ARG A 67 -13.12 -11.54 4.27
C ARG A 67 -12.33 -11.97 5.51
N MET A 68 -11.02 -11.75 5.52
CA MET A 68 -10.16 -12.03 6.67
C MET A 68 -10.65 -11.34 7.95
N ASN A 69 -10.95 -10.04 7.90
CA ASN A 69 -11.46 -9.31 9.06
C ASN A 69 -12.78 -9.89 9.57
N ARG A 70 -13.71 -10.20 8.67
CA ARG A 70 -15.00 -10.81 9.03
C ARG A 70 -14.84 -12.19 9.67
N SER A 71 -13.99 -13.04 9.12
CA SER A 71 -13.75 -14.37 9.70
C SER A 71 -13.00 -14.28 11.02
N LEU A 72 -12.08 -13.33 11.19
CA LEU A 72 -11.45 -13.09 12.48
C LEU A 72 -12.45 -12.60 13.52
N ASP A 73 -13.34 -11.65 13.18
CA ASP A 73 -14.42 -11.20 14.06
C ASP A 73 -15.29 -12.37 14.50
N ARG A 74 -15.74 -13.20 13.54
CA ARG A 74 -16.58 -14.37 13.82
C ARG A 74 -15.86 -15.39 14.70
N PHE A 75 -14.59 -15.65 14.44
CA PHE A 75 -13.77 -16.55 15.24
C PHE A 75 -13.63 -16.05 16.68
N ILE A 76 -13.34 -14.77 16.87
CA ILE A 76 -13.15 -14.16 18.19
C ILE A 76 -14.46 -14.22 18.97
N GLU A 77 -15.57 -13.87 18.34
CA GLU A 77 -16.91 -13.92 18.92
C GLU A 77 -17.29 -15.34 19.36
N THR A 78 -17.23 -16.32 18.45
CA THR A 78 -17.69 -17.69 18.72
C THR A 78 -16.82 -18.45 19.69
N THR A 79 -15.56 -18.04 19.83
CA THR A 79 -14.67 -18.66 20.81
C THR A 79 -14.84 -18.05 22.19
N ASP A 80 -15.40 -16.85 22.33
CA ASP A 80 -15.61 -16.21 23.64
C ASP A 80 -16.36 -17.12 24.61
N SER A 81 -15.88 -17.18 25.85
CA SER A 81 -16.47 -17.94 26.95
C SER A 81 -17.90 -17.52 27.29
N VAL A 82 -18.29 -16.30 26.92
CA VAL A 82 -19.63 -15.72 27.15
C VAL A 82 -20.57 -15.98 25.97
N TYR A 83 -20.07 -16.49 24.84
CA TYR A 83 -20.87 -16.72 23.64
C TYR A 83 -21.99 -17.76 23.88
N SER A 84 -23.20 -17.40 23.47
CA SER A 84 -24.38 -18.26 23.45
C SER A 84 -24.91 -18.35 22.03
N GLU A 85 -25.06 -19.56 21.51
CA GLU A 85 -25.62 -19.81 20.17
C GLU A 85 -27.09 -19.37 20.05
N ASP A 86 -27.80 -19.30 21.18
CA ASP A 86 -29.21 -18.87 21.29
C ASP A 86 -29.40 -17.35 21.15
N ASP A 87 -28.33 -16.54 21.20
CA ASP A 87 -28.42 -15.07 21.11
C ASP A 87 -28.63 -14.53 19.68
N GLY A 88 -28.84 -15.42 18.70
CA GLY A 88 -29.40 -15.06 17.39
C GLY A 88 -28.51 -14.15 16.53
N VAL A 89 -27.19 -14.16 16.75
CA VAL A 89 -26.26 -13.42 15.88
C VAL A 89 -26.33 -13.99 14.47
N ILE A 90 -26.77 -13.16 13.52
CA ILE A 90 -26.78 -13.53 12.10
C ILE A 90 -25.33 -13.71 11.66
N ASN A 91 -24.93 -14.96 11.41
CA ASN A 91 -23.63 -15.24 10.83
C ASN A 91 -23.58 -14.72 9.39
N ILE A 92 -22.80 -13.66 9.19
CA ILE A 92 -22.56 -13.05 7.87
C ILE A 92 -21.26 -13.54 7.22
N ASP A 93 -20.51 -14.41 7.91
CA ASP A 93 -19.28 -15.01 7.41
C ASP A 93 -19.56 -16.37 6.73
N PRO A 94 -19.35 -16.50 5.41
CA PRO A 94 -19.54 -17.78 4.72
C PRO A 94 -18.58 -18.88 5.19
N ASP A 95 -17.45 -18.50 5.78
CA ASP A 95 -16.42 -19.43 6.25
C ASP A 95 -16.53 -19.75 7.75
N ASP A 96 -17.55 -19.22 8.43
CA ASP A 96 -17.87 -19.45 9.85
C ASP A 96 -16.66 -19.32 10.80
N GLY A 97 -15.88 -18.26 10.61
CA GLY A 97 -14.72 -17.97 11.43
C GLY A 97 -13.44 -18.69 11.00
N ASP A 98 -13.45 -19.46 9.90
CA ASP A 98 -12.26 -20.12 9.37
C ASP A 98 -11.34 -19.14 8.61
N PHE A 99 -10.75 -18.20 9.35
CA PHE A 99 -9.85 -17.18 8.84
C PHE A 99 -8.59 -17.77 8.17
N GLN A 100 -8.22 -19.01 8.48
CA GLN A 100 -7.02 -19.65 7.94
C GLN A 100 -7.08 -19.83 6.43
N LYS A 101 -8.28 -20.03 5.88
CA LYS A 101 -8.52 -20.12 4.42
C LYS A 101 -8.10 -18.87 3.66
N HIS A 102 -8.10 -17.70 4.31
CA HIS A 102 -7.78 -16.42 3.68
C HIS A 102 -6.29 -16.06 3.75
N ILE A 103 -5.49 -16.80 4.52
CA ILE A 103 -4.06 -16.53 4.69
C ILE A 103 -3.32 -16.57 3.34
N PRO A 104 -3.45 -17.62 2.49
CA PRO A 104 -2.69 -17.71 1.25
C PRO A 104 -2.95 -16.54 0.28
N ASP A 105 -4.21 -16.14 0.16
CA ASP A 105 -4.63 -15.04 -0.72
C ASP A 105 -4.02 -13.70 -0.28
N LEU A 106 -3.95 -13.45 1.03
CA LEU A 106 -3.31 -12.26 1.56
C LEU A 106 -1.79 -12.31 1.41
N LEU A 107 -1.16 -13.47 1.62
CA LEU A 107 0.28 -13.63 1.42
C LEU A 107 0.70 -13.38 -0.04
N ALA A 108 -0.16 -13.67 -1.01
CA ALA A 108 0.10 -13.34 -2.42
C ALA A 108 0.29 -11.82 -2.64
N ALA A 109 -0.34 -10.97 -1.81
CA ALA A 109 -0.19 -9.51 -1.87
C ALA A 109 1.22 -9.03 -1.48
N ALA A 110 2.06 -9.86 -0.85
CA ALA A 110 3.44 -9.52 -0.49
C ALA A 110 4.27 -9.10 -1.71
N SER A 111 4.04 -9.73 -2.87
CA SER A 111 4.70 -9.41 -4.15
C SER A 111 4.43 -7.97 -4.62
N SER A 112 3.33 -7.37 -4.16
CA SER A 112 2.87 -6.05 -4.57
C SER A 112 3.29 -4.93 -3.61
N LEU A 113 3.94 -5.25 -2.49
CA LEU A 113 4.33 -4.27 -1.46
C LEU A 113 5.16 -3.10 -1.99
N ALA A 114 5.99 -3.33 -3.00
CA ALA A 114 6.83 -2.30 -3.61
C ALA A 114 6.03 -1.26 -4.41
N GLN A 115 4.77 -1.56 -4.77
CA GLN A 115 3.91 -0.69 -5.56
C GLN A 115 3.14 0.31 -4.69
N PHE A 116 3.07 0.10 -3.37
CA PHE A 116 2.32 0.96 -2.47
C PHE A 116 3.17 2.07 -1.85
N SER A 117 2.51 3.16 -1.48
CA SER A 117 3.10 4.17 -0.60
C SER A 117 3.43 3.57 0.77
N SER A 118 4.30 4.24 1.54
CA SER A 118 4.63 3.81 2.91
C SER A 118 3.40 3.72 3.82
N ALA A 119 2.39 4.57 3.58
CA ALA A 119 1.14 4.61 4.35
C ALA A 119 0.34 3.30 4.24
N VAL A 120 0.34 2.65 3.08
CA VAL A 120 -0.33 1.35 2.87
C VAL A 120 0.63 0.19 3.09
N ALA A 121 1.87 0.31 2.61
CA ALA A 121 2.87 -0.76 2.70
C ALA A 121 3.27 -1.08 4.15
N GLY A 122 3.27 -0.08 5.05
CA GLY A 122 3.59 -0.28 6.47
C GLY A 122 2.61 -1.21 7.18
N PRO A 123 1.32 -0.85 7.26
CA PRO A 123 0.28 -1.70 7.84
C PRO A 123 0.20 -3.08 7.18
N LEU A 124 0.29 -3.14 5.84
CA LEU A 124 0.23 -4.41 5.13
C LEU A 124 1.44 -5.32 5.45
N ARG A 125 2.66 -4.77 5.58
CA ARG A 125 3.84 -5.55 6.04
C ARG A 125 3.65 -6.12 7.44
N ALA A 126 3.11 -5.32 8.37
CA ALA A 126 2.88 -5.77 9.74
C ALA A 126 1.88 -6.94 9.77
N LEU A 127 0.78 -6.82 9.01
CA LEU A 127 -0.19 -7.90 8.84
C LEU A 127 0.47 -9.16 8.23
N LEU A 128 1.16 -9.02 7.11
CA LEU A 128 1.81 -10.14 6.41
C LEU A 128 2.82 -10.87 7.30
N TYR A 129 3.62 -10.12 8.06
CA TYR A 129 4.55 -10.70 9.02
C TYR A 129 3.80 -11.55 10.07
N ARG A 130 2.73 -11.02 10.65
CA ARG A 130 1.96 -11.75 11.66
C ARG A 130 1.22 -12.96 11.08
N LEU A 131 0.78 -12.89 9.82
CA LEU A 131 0.19 -14.02 9.10
C LEU A 131 1.21 -15.15 8.89
N ILE A 132 2.44 -14.81 8.48
CA ILE A 132 3.54 -15.79 8.33
C ILE A 132 3.86 -16.43 9.69
N ASP A 133 3.96 -15.63 10.74
CA ASP A 133 4.22 -16.13 12.10
C ASP A 133 3.10 -17.07 12.58
N MET A 134 1.84 -16.70 12.35
CA MET A 134 0.69 -17.54 12.67
C MET A 134 0.71 -18.87 11.90
N GLN A 135 0.97 -18.82 10.60
CA GLN A 135 1.06 -20.02 9.77
C GLN A 135 2.19 -20.93 10.24
N HIS A 136 3.37 -20.37 10.50
CA HIS A 136 4.51 -21.13 11.00
C HIS A 136 4.20 -21.76 12.36
N TRP A 137 3.57 -21.03 13.27
CA TRP A 137 3.17 -21.55 14.57
C TRP A 137 2.17 -22.69 14.43
N LEU A 138 1.12 -22.55 13.62
CA LEU A 138 0.16 -23.62 13.33
C LEU A 138 0.82 -24.87 12.72
N GLU A 139 1.80 -24.69 11.83
CA GLU A 139 2.54 -25.77 11.19
C GLU A 139 3.59 -26.44 12.09
N SER A 140 4.13 -25.71 13.08
CA SER A 140 5.14 -26.21 14.02
C SER A 140 4.61 -27.28 14.99
N ILE A 141 3.30 -27.47 15.01
CA ILE A 141 2.62 -28.38 15.92
C ILE A 141 2.61 -29.77 15.30
N PRO A 142 3.13 -30.81 15.98
CA PRO A 142 3.34 -32.14 15.39
C PRO A 142 2.08 -32.71 14.74
N ALA A 143 2.24 -33.29 13.54
CA ALA A 143 1.18 -33.84 12.68
C ALA A 143 0.28 -34.94 13.30
N ILE A 144 0.51 -35.34 14.55
CA ILE A 144 -0.26 -36.36 15.29
C ILE A 144 -1.66 -35.86 15.70
N GLN A 145 -1.98 -34.57 15.54
CA GLN A 145 -3.32 -34.02 15.84
C GLN A 145 -4.11 -33.57 14.60
N ARG A 146 -3.58 -33.74 13.38
CA ARG A 146 -4.27 -33.44 12.11
C ARG A 146 -5.42 -34.42 11.78
N SER A 147 -5.69 -35.44 12.60
CA SER A 147 -6.84 -36.34 12.43
C SER A 147 -8.13 -35.86 13.13
N GLY A 148 -8.29 -34.55 13.33
CA GLY A 148 -9.53 -33.99 13.87
C GLY A 148 -9.75 -34.26 15.36
N SER A 149 -8.70 -34.19 16.20
CA SER A 149 -8.90 -34.29 17.65
C SER A 149 -9.37 -32.94 18.22
N PRO A 150 -10.60 -32.85 18.77
CA PRO A 150 -11.12 -31.64 19.42
C PRO A 150 -10.24 -31.18 20.61
N GLY A 151 -9.40 -32.06 21.15
CA GLY A 151 -8.55 -31.76 22.31
C GLY A 151 -7.45 -30.74 22.03
N PHE A 152 -6.86 -30.72 20.84
CA PHE A 152 -5.80 -29.76 20.50
C PHE A 152 -6.32 -28.33 20.40
N TYR A 153 -7.38 -28.17 19.59
CA TYR A 153 -8.02 -26.89 19.38
C TYR A 153 -8.52 -26.31 20.71
N ARG A 154 -9.08 -27.14 21.59
CA ARG A 154 -9.48 -26.75 22.95
C ARG A 154 -8.29 -26.34 23.83
N ASN A 155 -7.18 -27.09 23.80
CA ASN A 155 -6.03 -26.83 24.66
C ASN A 155 -5.24 -25.57 24.31
N ASN A 156 -5.34 -25.10 23.05
CA ASN A 156 -4.63 -23.92 22.57
C ASN A 156 -5.60 -22.81 22.13
N LEU A 157 -6.90 -22.93 22.47
CA LEU A 157 -7.93 -22.03 21.98
C LEU A 157 -7.66 -20.58 22.37
N ASP A 158 -7.21 -20.37 23.61
CA ASP A 158 -6.89 -19.06 24.15
C ASP A 158 -5.72 -18.42 23.38
N ASP A 159 -4.64 -19.17 23.14
CA ASP A 159 -3.48 -18.72 22.35
C ASP A 159 -3.87 -18.41 20.90
N ILE A 160 -4.73 -19.25 20.29
CA ILE A 160 -5.24 -19.02 18.94
C ILE A 160 -6.07 -17.75 18.90
N ARG A 161 -6.95 -17.52 19.90
CA ARG A 161 -7.78 -16.30 19.93
C ARG A 161 -6.95 -15.06 20.21
N GLU A 162 -5.96 -15.10 21.10
CA GLU A 162 -5.07 -13.96 21.32
C GLU A 162 -4.38 -13.54 20.01
N ARG A 163 -3.82 -14.52 19.28
CA ARG A 163 -3.22 -14.28 17.96
C ARG A 163 -4.24 -13.80 16.93
N ALA A 164 -5.46 -14.32 16.95
CA ALA A 164 -6.54 -13.88 16.07
C ALA A 164 -6.97 -12.43 16.36
N ILE A 165 -7.03 -12.01 17.63
CA ILE A 165 -7.32 -10.63 18.04
C ILE A 165 -6.25 -9.68 17.48
N GLU A 166 -4.97 -10.04 17.64
CA GLU A 166 -3.89 -9.23 17.09
C GLU A 166 -3.93 -9.15 15.56
N LEU A 167 -4.17 -10.27 14.89
CA LEU A 167 -4.37 -10.31 13.44
C LEU A 167 -5.55 -9.44 13.01
N ASN A 168 -6.62 -9.42 13.79
CA ASN A 168 -7.80 -8.63 13.49
C ASN A 168 -7.50 -7.13 13.57
N VAL A 169 -6.78 -6.70 14.62
CA VAL A 169 -6.31 -5.31 14.76
C VAL A 169 -5.42 -4.90 13.58
N LEU A 170 -4.50 -5.77 13.14
CA LEU A 170 -3.62 -5.49 12.01
C LEU A 170 -4.39 -5.46 10.69
N THR A 171 -5.38 -6.34 10.52
CA THR A 171 -6.25 -6.37 9.33
C THR A 171 -7.08 -5.09 9.26
N GLY A 172 -7.63 -4.63 10.38
CA GLY A 172 -8.34 -3.34 10.47
C GLY A 172 -7.46 -2.15 10.08
N LYS A 173 -6.21 -2.09 10.57
CA LYS A 173 -5.25 -1.05 10.18
C LYS A 173 -4.91 -1.08 8.68
N ALA A 174 -4.76 -2.27 8.11
CA ALA A 174 -4.50 -2.43 6.68
C ALA A 174 -5.71 -1.99 5.83
N LEU A 175 -6.93 -2.34 6.27
CA LEU A 175 -8.18 -1.91 5.64
C LEU A 175 -8.35 -0.39 5.66
N GLU A 176 -8.11 0.24 6.81
CA GLU A 176 -8.18 1.69 6.97
C GLU A 176 -7.19 2.40 6.04
N ALA A 177 -5.94 1.94 6.00
CA ALA A 177 -4.92 2.49 5.12
C ALA A 177 -5.29 2.36 3.64
N CYS A 178 -5.81 1.18 3.24
CA CYS A 178 -6.27 0.95 1.87
C CYS A 178 -7.46 1.84 1.51
N SER A 179 -8.47 1.90 2.38
CA SER A 179 -9.66 2.74 2.20
C SER A 179 -9.29 4.22 2.05
N THR A 180 -8.41 4.72 2.92
CA THR A 180 -7.91 6.10 2.87
C THR A 180 -7.20 6.36 1.53
N SER A 181 -6.30 5.47 1.11
CA SER A 181 -5.57 5.61 -0.16
C SER A 181 -6.49 5.57 -1.39
N LEU A 182 -7.59 4.81 -1.35
CA LEU A 182 -8.57 4.76 -2.44
C LEU A 182 -9.43 6.04 -2.52
N GLN A 183 -9.70 6.67 -1.37
CA GLN A 183 -10.51 7.89 -1.27
C GLN A 183 -9.73 9.18 -1.52
N GLU A 184 -8.39 9.15 -1.43
CA GLU A 184 -7.54 10.30 -1.73
C GLU A 184 -7.73 10.78 -3.19
N LYS A 185 -8.26 12.00 -3.33
CA LYS A 185 -8.34 12.69 -4.61
C LYS A 185 -6.94 13.10 -5.08
N PRO A 186 -6.61 12.96 -6.38
CA PRO A 186 -5.38 13.51 -6.90
C PRO A 186 -5.41 15.03 -6.72
N ASN A 187 -4.40 15.58 -6.02
CA ASN A 187 -4.17 17.02 -5.99
C ASN A 187 -3.77 17.45 -7.41
N HIS A 188 -4.69 18.12 -8.11
CA HIS A 188 -4.47 18.71 -9.43
C HIS A 188 -3.65 20.01 -9.34
#